data_AF-A0A926CWK5-F1
#
_entry.id   AF-A0A926CWK5-F1
#
_cell.length_a   1.000
_cell.length_b   1.000
_cell.length_c   1.000
_cell.angle_alpha   90.00
_cell.angle_beta   90.00
_cell.angle_gamma   90.00
#
_symmetry.space_group_name_H-M   'P 1'
#
loop_
_entity.id
_entity.type
_entity.pdbx_description
1 polymer ?
#
loop_
_entity_poly.entity_id
_entity_poly.type
_entity_poly.pdbx_seq_one_letter_code
_entity_poly.pdbx_strand_id
1 'polypeptide(L)'
;ALQNIPASLYEAASIDGATWWQRFRFVTIPLLRPVLVFIVVITIIASFNLFAQPLFMTNGGPAQSGGGGATEPIMLRIYNEGFVRNRMGSSAAMSFVVATIMMVLSYFNFRFFRTKE
;
A
#
# COMPACT_ATOMS: atom_id res chain seq x y z
N ALA A 1 2.75 1.14 19.05
CA ALA A 1 1.34 1.51 18.78
C ALA A 1 0.38 0.71 19.65
N LEU A 2 0.39 -0.64 19.62
CA LEU A 2 -0.45 -1.48 20.50
C LEU A 2 -0.23 -1.26 22.00
N GLN A 3 1.02 -0.98 22.40
CA GLN A 3 1.39 -0.68 23.79
C GLN A 3 0.87 0.68 24.30
N ASN A 4 0.37 1.55 23.42
CA ASN A 4 -0.18 2.85 23.82
C ASN A 4 -1.67 2.78 24.19
N ILE A 5 -2.31 1.62 24.03
CA ILE A 5 -3.71 1.44 24.43
C ILE A 5 -3.74 1.17 25.94
N PRO A 6 -4.39 2.03 26.75
CA PRO A 6 -4.51 1.81 28.19
C PRO A 6 -5.14 0.44 28.49
N ALA A 7 -4.51 -0.33 29.38
CA ALA A 7 -5.02 -1.64 29.82
C ALA A 7 -6.44 -1.54 30.40
N SER A 8 -6.77 -0.40 31.02
CA SER A 8 -8.09 -0.10 31.58
C SER A 8 -9.24 -0.19 30.57
N LEU A 9 -9.00 0.10 29.29
CA LEU A 9 -10.03 -0.04 28.24
C LEU A 9 -10.33 -1.51 27.92
N TYR A 10 -9.33 -2.39 28.00
CA TYR A 10 -9.53 -3.83 27.83
C TYR A 10 -10.16 -4.46 29.07
N GLU A 11 -9.82 -3.98 30.26
CA GLU A 11 -10.44 -4.40 31.53
C GLU A 11 -11.90 -3.98 31.58
N ALA A 12 -12.23 -2.74 31.26
CA ALA A 12 -13.62 -2.27 31.17
C ALA A 12 -14.43 -3.11 30.17
N ALA A 13 -13.92 -3.32 28.95
CA ALA A 13 -14.58 -4.17 27.96
C ALA A 13 -14.72 -5.64 28.44
N SER A 14 -13.84 -6.11 29.33
CA SER A 14 -13.96 -7.45 29.92
C SER A 14 -15.06 -7.55 30.97
N ILE A 15 -15.24 -6.49 31.76
CA ILE A 15 -16.31 -6.37 32.74
C ILE A 15 -17.67 -6.30 32.01
N ASP A 16 -17.72 -5.62 30.86
CA ASP A 16 -18.90 -5.55 29.98
C ASP A 16 -19.19 -6.86 29.20
N GLY A 17 -18.42 -7.93 29.45
CA GLY A 17 -18.63 -9.23 28.82
C GLY A 17 -18.20 -9.30 27.35
N ALA A 18 -17.41 -8.35 26.84
CA ALA A 18 -16.96 -8.37 25.46
C ALA A 18 -16.02 -9.56 25.20
N THR A 19 -16.33 -10.31 24.14
CA THR A 19 -15.49 -11.39 23.61
C THR A 19 -14.20 -10.85 22.98
N TRP A 20 -13.19 -11.71 22.79
CA TRP A 20 -11.91 -11.32 22.20
C TRP A 20 -12.05 -10.59 20.85
N TRP A 21 -12.95 -11.08 19.97
CA TRP A 21 -13.19 -10.46 18.67
C TRP A 21 -13.85 -9.08 18.78
N GLN A 22 -14.76 -8.90 19.73
CA GLN A 22 -15.38 -7.60 20.01
C GLN A 22 -14.35 -6.61 20.54
N ARG A 23 -13.47 -7.02 21.47
CA ARG A 23 -12.38 -6.16 21.95
C ARG A 23 -11.44 -5.74 20.82
N PHE A 24 -11.08 -6.68 19.93
CA PHE A 24 -10.25 -6.35 18.76
C PHE A 24 -10.93 -5.35 17.81
N ARG A 25 -12.18 -5.59 17.43
CA ARG A 25 -12.89 -4.78 16.43
C ARG A 25 -13.35 -3.41 16.93
N PHE A 26 -13.71 -3.32 18.21
CA PHE A 26 -14.32 -2.11 18.80
C PHE A 26 -13.38 -1.34 19.73
N VAL A 27 -12.32 -1.95 20.25
CA VAL A 27 -11.33 -1.26 21.11
C VAL A 27 -10.01 -1.10 20.35
N THR A 28 -9.40 -2.20 19.90
CA THR A 28 -8.06 -2.17 19.29
C THR A 28 -8.03 -1.43 17.95
N ILE A 29 -8.87 -1.81 16.98
CA ILE A 29 -8.87 -1.20 15.64
C ILE A 29 -9.16 0.31 15.68
N PRO A 30 -10.18 0.80 16.41
CA PRO A 30 -10.49 2.24 16.44
C PRO A 30 -9.38 3.07 17.09
N LEU A 31 -8.78 2.58 18.18
CA LEU A 31 -7.69 3.28 18.87
C LEU A 31 -6.39 3.30 18.06
N LEU A 32 -6.13 2.24 17.27
CA LEU A 32 -4.99 2.22 16.36
C LEU A 32 -5.23 2.93 15.04
N ARG A 33 -6.46 3.34 14.74
CA ARG A 33 -6.86 3.90 13.44
C ARG A 33 -5.89 4.96 12.92
N PRO A 34 -5.42 5.96 13.70
CA PRO A 34 -4.50 6.99 13.19
C PRO A 34 -3.16 6.40 12.68
N VAL A 35 -2.63 5.40 13.39
CA VAL A 35 -1.35 4.77 13.04
C VAL A 35 -1.55 3.75 11.91
N LEU A 36 -2.63 2.97 11.94
CA LEU A 36 -2.96 2.02 10.87
C LEU A 36 -3.14 2.73 9.54
N VAL A 37 -3.75 3.91 9.54
CA VAL A 37 -3.89 4.75 8.34
C VAL A 37 -2.53 5.09 7.76
N PHE A 38 -1.64 5.64 8.58
CA PHE A 38 -0.30 6.01 8.15
C PHE A 38 0.46 4.82 7.54
N ILE A 39 0.41 3.66 8.21
CA ILE A 39 1.04 2.43 7.72
C ILE A 39 0.43 2.02 6.38
N VAL A 40 -0.90 1.97 6.27
CA VAL A 40 -1.58 1.58 5.02
C VAL A 40 -1.19 2.51 3.85
N VAL A 41 -1.09 3.83 4.08
CA VAL A 41 -0.65 4.80 3.06
C VAL A 41 0.74 4.43 2.56
N ILE A 42 1.70 4.33 3.48
CA ILE A 42 3.09 4.08 3.15
C ILE A 42 3.27 2.73 2.49
N THR A 43 2.59 1.70 2.99
CA THR A 43 2.66 0.36 2.42
C THR A 43 2.11 0.35 0.99
N ILE A 44 0.99 1.00 0.71
CA ILE A 44 0.45 1.12 -0.65
C ILE A 44 1.49 1.80 -1.56
N ILE A 45 2.02 2.96 -1.16
CA ILE A 45 3.02 3.70 -1.96
C ILE A 45 4.27 2.84 -2.20
N ALA A 46 4.75 2.13 -1.18
CA ALA A 46 5.90 1.24 -1.27
C ALA A 46 5.64 0.06 -2.21
N SER A 47 4.46 -0.56 -2.14
CA SER A 47 4.06 -1.65 -3.04
C SER A 47 4.04 -1.23 -4.50
N PHE A 48 3.61 0.00 -4.80
CA PHE A 48 3.63 0.52 -6.17
C PHE A 48 5.02 0.93 -6.66
N ASN A 49 5.96 1.21 -5.76
CA ASN A 49 7.37 1.46 -6.06
C ASN A 49 8.23 0.19 -6.08
N LEU A 50 7.60 -1.00 -6.09
CA LEU A 50 8.32 -2.26 -6.15
C LEU A 50 9.02 -2.39 -7.52
N PHE A 51 10.35 -2.39 -7.49
CA PHE A 51 11.19 -2.49 -8.69
C PHE A 51 12.33 -3.49 -8.51
N ALA A 52 13.16 -3.26 -7.50
CA ALA A 52 14.39 -4.02 -7.30
C ALA A 52 14.13 -5.52 -7.10
N GLN A 53 13.16 -5.87 -6.26
CA GLN A 53 12.91 -7.27 -5.92
C GLN A 53 12.46 -8.10 -7.15
N PRO A 54 11.47 -7.67 -7.95
CA PRO A 54 11.14 -8.37 -9.20
C PRO A 54 12.27 -8.36 -10.24
N LEU A 55 13.03 -7.28 -10.36
CA LEU A 55 14.18 -7.22 -11.28
C LEU A 55 15.21 -8.30 -10.97
N PHE A 56 15.63 -8.42 -9.70
CA PHE A 56 16.68 -9.35 -9.29
C PHE A 56 16.20 -10.80 -9.18
N MET A 57 14.96 -11.04 -8.74
CA MET A 57 14.47 -12.39 -8.49
C MET A 57 13.93 -13.06 -9.76
N THR A 58 13.16 -12.34 -10.57
CA THR A 58 12.40 -12.93 -11.68
C THR A 58 12.66 -12.23 -13.01
N ASN A 59 13.30 -11.06 -12.98
CA ASN A 59 13.42 -10.15 -14.11
C ASN A 59 12.06 -9.85 -14.77
N GLY A 60 11.00 -9.84 -13.94
CA GLY A 60 9.61 -9.68 -14.37
C GLY A 60 8.95 -10.94 -14.95
N GLY A 61 9.67 -12.02 -15.20
CA GLY A 61 9.14 -13.24 -15.80
C GLY A 61 8.17 -14.05 -14.93
N PRO A 62 7.61 -15.16 -15.46
CA PRO A 62 7.67 -15.64 -16.84
C PRO A 62 6.94 -14.72 -17.83
N ALA A 63 7.33 -14.75 -19.11
CA ALA A 63 6.65 -14.00 -20.16
C ALA A 63 5.20 -14.46 -20.32
N GLN A 64 4.28 -13.51 -20.46
CA GLN A 64 2.86 -13.77 -20.66
C GLN A 64 2.48 -13.60 -22.14
N SER A 65 1.48 -14.38 -22.57
CA SER A 65 0.93 -14.33 -23.94
C SER A 65 0.37 -12.96 -24.34
N GLY A 66 -0.07 -12.15 -23.37
CA GLY A 66 -0.56 -10.78 -23.56
C GLY A 66 0.53 -9.69 -23.64
N GLY A 67 1.81 -10.05 -23.57
CA GLY A 67 2.93 -9.11 -23.56
C GLY A 67 3.26 -8.57 -22.16
N GLY A 68 4.55 -8.61 -21.81
CA GLY A 68 5.06 -8.35 -20.46
C GLY A 68 5.27 -9.65 -19.68
N GLY A 69 5.68 -9.54 -18.42
CA GLY A 69 5.94 -10.70 -17.55
C GLY A 69 4.92 -10.85 -16.40
N ALA A 70 4.75 -12.08 -15.89
CA ALA A 70 3.74 -12.44 -14.88
C ALA A 70 4.01 -11.82 -13.50
N THR A 71 5.27 -11.47 -13.24
CA THR A 71 5.69 -10.83 -12.00
C THR A 71 6.27 -9.44 -12.24
N GLU A 72 5.98 -8.84 -13.41
CA GLU A 72 6.50 -7.55 -13.82
C GLU A 72 5.67 -6.40 -13.21
N PRO A 73 6.16 -5.68 -12.18
CA PRO A 73 5.48 -4.48 -11.69
C PRO A 73 5.57 -3.34 -12.71
N ILE A 74 4.69 -2.36 -12.58
CA ILE A 74 4.62 -1.24 -13.52
C ILE A 74 5.94 -0.45 -13.62
N MET A 75 6.66 -0.31 -12.51
CA MET A 75 7.97 0.35 -12.48
C MET A 75 9.03 -0.43 -13.27
N LEU A 76 9.01 -1.76 -13.19
CA LEU A 76 9.91 -2.61 -13.98
C LEU A 76 9.61 -2.49 -15.49
N ARG A 77 8.32 -2.42 -15.84
CA ARG A 77 7.91 -2.21 -17.24
C ARG A 77 8.35 -0.86 -17.78
N ILE A 78 8.22 0.21 -17.00
CA ILE A 78 8.69 1.55 -17.36
C ILE A 78 10.20 1.56 -17.60
N TYR A 79 10.96 0.88 -16.73
CA TYR A 79 12.40 0.72 -16.88
C TYR A 79 12.76 -0.05 -18.15
N ASN A 80 12.10 -1.18 -18.40
CA ASN A 80 12.32 -2.00 -19.59
C ASN A 80 11.99 -1.22 -20.89
N GLU A 81 10.90 -0.46 -20.92
CA GLU A 81 10.56 0.36 -22.08
C GLU A 81 11.56 1.51 -22.31
N GLY A 82 11.98 2.20 -21.25
CA GLY A 82 12.85 3.37 -21.35
C GLY A 82 14.31 3.01 -21.64
N PHE A 83 14.88 2.11 -20.82
CA PHE A 83 16.30 1.82 -20.80
C PHE A 83 16.69 0.60 -21.65
N VAL A 84 15.84 -0.43 -21.70
CA VAL A 84 16.16 -1.66 -22.45
C VAL A 84 15.69 -1.54 -23.91
N ARG A 85 14.47 -1.07 -24.13
CA ARG A 85 13.88 -0.91 -25.47
C ARG A 85 14.16 0.45 -26.11
N ASN A 86 14.85 1.36 -25.40
CA ASN A 86 15.17 2.73 -25.85
C ASN A 86 13.94 3.56 -26.25
N ARG A 87 12.75 3.25 -25.72
CA ARG A 87 11.49 3.97 -26.00
C ARG A 87 11.22 4.98 -24.89
N MET A 88 12.08 5.98 -24.80
CA MET A 88 12.04 6.99 -23.72
C MET A 88 10.72 7.76 -23.69
N GLY A 89 10.14 8.10 -24.86
CA GLY A 89 8.85 8.79 -24.94
C GLY A 89 7.70 7.98 -24.35
N SER A 90 7.64 6.67 -24.65
CA SER A 90 6.63 5.77 -24.10
C SER A 90 6.81 5.57 -22.59
N SER A 91 8.06 5.39 -22.13
CA SER A 91 8.40 5.27 -20.71
C SER A 91 8.04 6.52 -19.90
N ALA A 92 8.29 7.71 -20.47
CA ALA A 92 7.90 8.97 -19.86
C ALA A 92 6.37 9.10 -19.75
N ALA A 93 5.62 8.78 -20.81
CA ALA A 93 4.16 8.80 -20.78
C ALA A 93 3.59 7.84 -19.72
N MET A 94 4.11 6.61 -19.65
CA MET A 94 3.73 5.64 -18.61
C MET A 94 4.04 6.17 -17.20
N SER A 95 5.18 6.84 -17.02
CA SER A 95 5.57 7.43 -15.72
C SER A 95 4.60 8.53 -15.28
N PHE A 96 4.17 9.41 -16.19
CA PHE A 96 3.16 10.43 -15.89
C PHE A 96 1.80 9.83 -15.53
N VAL A 97 1.38 8.76 -16.21
CA VAL A 97 0.13 8.04 -15.87
C VAL A 97 0.22 7.46 -14.46
N VAL A 98 1.32 6.77 -14.12
CA VAL A 98 1.53 6.21 -12.78
C VAL A 98 1.58 7.30 -11.72
N ALA A 99 2.28 8.41 -11.97
CA ALA A 99 2.34 9.54 -11.06
C ALA A 99 0.95 10.14 -10.79
N THR A 100 0.12 10.26 -11.82
CA THR A 100 -1.26 10.75 -11.69
C THR A 100 -2.11 9.79 -10.85
N ILE A 101 -2.01 8.48 -11.10
CA ILE A 101 -2.71 7.45 -10.31
C ILE A 101 -2.25 7.50 -8.85
N MET A 102 -0.94 7.61 -8.60
CA MET A 102 -0.39 7.72 -7.24
C MET A 102 -0.89 8.99 -6.53
N MET A 103 -0.94 10.13 -7.23
CA MET A 103 -1.45 11.37 -6.66
C MET A 103 -2.93 11.25 -6.29
N VAL A 104 -3.75 10.65 -7.14
CA VAL A 104 -5.17 10.40 -6.89
C VAL A 104 -5.36 9.44 -5.72
N LEU A 105 -4.62 8.32 -5.68
CA LEU A 105 -4.67 7.36 -4.58
C LEU A 105 -4.22 7.98 -3.27
N SER A 106 -3.14 8.77 -3.28
CA SER A 106 -2.66 9.50 -2.11
C SER A 106 -3.70 10.50 -1.60
N TYR A 107 -4.33 11.26 -2.51
CA TYR A 107 -5.41 12.18 -2.18
C TYR A 107 -6.61 11.46 -1.56
N PHE A 108 -7.07 10.36 -2.16
CA PHE A 108 -8.19 9.57 -1.62
C PHE A 108 -7.85 8.97 -0.27
N ASN A 109 -6.63 8.45 -0.10
CA ASN A 109 -6.18 7.90 1.16
C ASN A 109 -6.19 9.00 2.24
N PHE A 110 -5.58 10.16 1.95
CA PHE A 110 -5.62 11.30 2.84
C PHE A 110 -7.06 11.76 3.16
N ARG A 111 -7.95 11.79 2.16
CA ARG A 111 -9.34 12.27 2.31
C ARG A 111 -10.25 11.32 3.07
N PHE A 112 -10.12 10.02 2.87
CA PHE A 112 -10.94 8.98 3.52
C PHE A 112 -10.57 8.84 5.00
N PHE A 113 -9.33 9.16 5.34
CA PHE A 113 -8.78 8.95 6.66
C PHE A 113 -8.43 10.22 7.43
N ARG A 114 -8.76 11.41 6.90
CA ARG A 114 -8.82 12.65 7.67
C ARG A 114 -9.91 12.49 8.75
N THR A 115 -9.50 12.04 9.93
CA THR A 115 -10.31 12.14 11.14
C THR A 115 -10.73 13.59 11.24
N LYS A 116 -12.04 13.85 11.29
CA LYS A 116 -12.53 15.13 11.76
C LYS A 116 -12.05 15.22 13.20
N GLU A 117 -11.01 16.01 13.42
CA GLU A 117 -10.75 16.56 14.75
C GLU A 117 -12.01 17.25 15.27
#